data_AF-A0AB39TN65-F1
#
_entry.id   AF-A0AB39TN65-F1
#
_cell.length_a   1.000
_cell.length_b   1.000
_cell.length_c   1.000
_cell.angle_alpha   90.00
_cell.angle_beta   90.00
_cell.angle_gamma   90.00
#
_symmetry.space_group_name_H-M   'P 1'
#
loop_
_entity.id
_entity.type
_entity.pdbx_description
1 polymer ?
#
loop_
_entity_poly.entity_id
_entity_poly.type
_entity_poly.pdbx_seq_one_letter_code
_entity_poly.pdbx_strand_id
1 'polypeptide(L)'
;MTTANTTGTVPLTDGVRAEATIDLGALRGNLAALRERVGNTAVMLAVKADAYGHGAVACAREAVANGVGWLGCAMPEEALALRAAGIRPEQARVLCWLWTPGGPWREALRADLDISVSGRWALDELLPAVRETGIPARVHLKADTGLGRNGCQPHDWPELVAAARRAEAEGLLRVVGIWSHFAAADEPGHPSIRAQLDSYRTALDVAEAAGLRPEVRHLANSPATLLLPESHFDLVRTGLAAYGLSPVPEVGSPADFGLRPVMALSARLALVKHVPGGHGVSYGHHYTTPGPTTLGLVPVGYGDGIPRHASGSGPVQVAGKWRAVAGRVAMDQFVVDLGGDTPAIGEEVLLFGNGERGEPTAEDWARAAGTISYEIVTRIGGRVPRRYVGGSGAEGLSA
;
A
#
# COMPACT_ATOMS: atom_id res chain seq x y z
N MET A 1 33.91 14.16 4.17
CA MET A 1 33.18 14.59 5.38
C MET A 1 31.81 13.95 5.33
N THR A 2 31.64 12.92 6.13
CA THR A 2 30.43 12.11 6.28
C THR A 2 29.33 12.97 6.88
N THR A 3 28.30 13.29 6.09
CA THR A 3 27.05 13.86 6.61
C THR A 3 26.38 12.80 7.48
N ALA A 4 26.33 13.05 8.78
CA ALA A 4 25.58 12.24 9.72
C ALA A 4 24.10 12.24 9.31
N ASN A 5 23.58 11.06 8.96
CA ASN A 5 22.15 10.80 8.89
C ASN A 5 21.55 11.09 10.27
N THR A 6 20.84 12.19 10.42
CA THR A 6 19.96 12.40 11.57
C THR A 6 18.74 11.50 11.42
N THR A 7 18.88 10.22 11.79
CA THR A 7 17.78 9.27 12.02
C THR A 7 17.06 9.60 13.34
N GLY A 8 16.61 10.85 13.47
CA GLY A 8 15.85 11.30 14.63
C GLY A 8 14.37 11.00 14.41
N THR A 9 13.79 10.17 15.26
CA THR A 9 12.35 10.00 15.37
C THR A 9 11.69 11.36 15.58
N VAL A 10 10.75 11.72 14.70
CA VAL A 10 10.17 13.07 14.70
C VAL A 10 8.95 13.10 15.61
N PRO A 11 8.97 13.88 16.71
CA PRO A 11 7.83 13.97 17.61
C PRO A 11 6.60 14.53 16.88
N LEU A 12 5.42 14.23 17.43
CA LEU A 12 4.15 14.78 16.95
C LEU A 12 4.19 16.31 16.87
N THR A 13 3.71 16.87 15.76
CA THR A 13 3.62 18.34 15.57
C THR A 13 2.90 19.01 16.75
N ASP A 14 3.32 20.22 17.10
CA ASP A 14 2.65 20.98 18.16
C ASP A 14 1.24 21.41 17.72
N GLY A 15 0.28 21.29 18.64
CA GLY A 15 -1.11 21.69 18.41
C GLY A 15 -1.97 20.73 17.58
N VAL A 16 -1.43 19.62 17.05
CA VAL A 16 -2.25 18.61 16.35
C VAL A 16 -2.76 17.54 17.31
N ARG A 17 -4.02 17.13 17.11
CA ARG A 17 -4.71 16.07 17.87
C ARG A 17 -4.08 14.68 17.63
N ALA A 18 -3.81 14.39 16.37
CA ALA A 18 -3.22 13.16 15.88
C ALA A 18 -2.60 13.41 14.50
N GLU A 19 -1.64 12.57 14.11
CA GLU A 19 -0.90 12.70 12.85
C GLU A 19 -0.37 11.34 12.41
N ALA A 20 -0.36 11.13 11.08
CA ALA A 20 0.40 10.07 10.44
C ALA A 20 1.69 10.67 9.87
N THR A 21 2.82 10.41 10.52
CA THR A 21 4.14 10.81 10.00
C THR A 21 4.59 9.80 8.95
N ILE A 22 4.95 10.28 7.76
CA ILE A 22 5.36 9.48 6.61
C ILE A 22 6.83 9.77 6.30
N ASP A 23 7.70 8.80 6.58
CA ASP A 23 9.14 8.90 6.36
C ASP A 23 9.51 8.53 4.91
N LEU A 24 9.60 9.55 4.06
CA LEU A 24 10.01 9.38 2.66
C LEU A 24 11.46 8.89 2.52
N GLY A 25 12.30 9.11 3.54
CA GLY A 25 13.64 8.53 3.62
C GLY A 25 13.59 7.02 3.82
N ALA A 26 12.70 6.52 4.67
CA ALA A 26 12.45 5.09 4.82
C ALA A 26 11.88 4.47 3.54
N LEU A 27 10.94 5.15 2.86
CA LEU A 27 10.42 4.69 1.55
C LEU A 27 11.56 4.55 0.53
N ARG A 28 12.44 5.57 0.42
CA ARG A 28 13.62 5.53 -0.44
C ARG A 28 14.55 4.37 -0.09
N GLY A 29 14.81 4.14 1.20
CA GLY A 29 15.61 3.02 1.68
C GLY A 29 15.01 1.66 1.32
N ASN A 30 13.70 1.49 1.51
CA ASN A 30 12.99 0.26 1.16
C ASN A 30 13.03 -0.01 -0.35
N LEU A 31 12.84 1.04 -1.17
CA LEU A 31 12.94 0.93 -2.62
C LEU A 31 14.36 0.53 -3.06
N ALA A 32 15.40 1.06 -2.40
CA ALA A 32 16.78 0.66 -2.65
C ALA A 32 17.02 -0.82 -2.29
N ALA A 33 16.58 -1.27 -1.11
CA ALA A 33 16.70 -2.66 -0.69
C ALA A 33 15.96 -3.64 -1.62
N LEU A 34 14.76 -3.25 -2.09
CA LEU A 34 13.99 -4.04 -3.04
C LEU A 34 14.68 -4.12 -4.41
N ARG A 35 15.26 -3.02 -4.90
CA ARG A 35 16.03 -3.00 -6.15
C ARG A 35 17.29 -3.84 -6.07
N GLU A 36 18.01 -3.76 -4.96
CA GLU A 36 19.18 -4.61 -4.72
C GLU A 36 18.81 -6.10 -4.76
N ARG A 37 17.70 -6.47 -4.12
CA ARG A 37 17.21 -7.85 -4.08
C ARG A 37 16.85 -8.41 -5.46
N VAL A 38 16.27 -7.60 -6.34
CA VAL A 38 15.82 -8.05 -7.67
C VAL A 38 16.85 -7.81 -8.79
N GLY A 39 17.98 -7.19 -8.46
CA GLY A 39 19.06 -6.91 -9.39
C GLY A 39 18.63 -6.03 -10.56
N ASN A 40 18.66 -6.58 -11.78
CA ASN A 40 18.34 -5.84 -13.01
C ASN A 40 16.84 -5.78 -13.32
N THR A 41 16.00 -6.51 -12.59
CA THR A 41 14.54 -6.45 -12.78
C THR A 41 14.01 -5.09 -12.34
N ALA A 42 13.13 -4.49 -13.15
CA ALA A 42 12.52 -3.21 -12.80
C ALA A 42 11.58 -3.36 -11.59
N VAL A 43 11.40 -2.28 -10.83
CA VAL A 43 10.45 -2.22 -9.70
C VAL A 43 9.32 -1.25 -10.06
N MET A 44 8.08 -1.73 -9.94
CA MET A 44 6.88 -0.90 -9.93
C MET A 44 6.45 -0.64 -8.49
N LEU A 45 6.37 0.63 -8.10
CA LEU A 45 5.75 1.01 -6.82
C LEU A 45 4.23 1.06 -6.99
N ALA A 46 3.51 0.21 -6.27
CA ALA A 46 2.06 0.28 -6.20
C ALA A 46 1.63 1.39 -5.22
N VAL A 47 0.99 2.43 -5.76
CA VAL A 47 0.50 3.62 -5.02
C VAL A 47 -1.03 3.71 -4.95
N LYS A 48 -1.73 2.63 -5.29
CA LYS A 48 -3.20 2.51 -5.12
C LYS A 48 -3.65 2.79 -3.68
N ALA A 49 -4.92 3.13 -3.50
CA ALA A 49 -5.54 3.43 -2.22
C ALA A 49 -4.73 4.49 -1.44
N ASP A 50 -4.40 5.58 -2.12
CA ASP A 50 -3.59 6.69 -1.59
C ASP A 50 -2.23 6.22 -1.04
N ALA A 51 -1.49 5.43 -1.82
CA ALA A 51 -0.28 4.75 -1.38
C ALA A 51 -0.48 3.97 -0.07
N TYR A 52 -1.53 3.15 -0.01
CA TYR A 52 -1.85 2.36 1.18
C TYR A 52 -2.01 3.26 2.43
N GLY A 53 -2.62 4.43 2.25
CA GLY A 53 -2.82 5.45 3.28
C GLY A 53 -1.64 6.40 3.55
N HIS A 54 -0.51 6.25 2.86
CA HIS A 54 0.69 7.07 3.05
C HIS A 54 0.67 8.38 2.25
N GLY A 55 -0.19 8.51 1.24
CA GLY A 55 -0.25 9.66 0.34
C GLY A 55 0.38 9.40 -1.02
N ALA A 56 -0.46 9.14 -2.02
CA ALA A 56 -0.04 8.69 -3.35
C ALA A 56 0.92 9.66 -4.04
N VAL A 57 0.61 10.95 -4.03
CA VAL A 57 1.42 11.96 -4.74
C VAL A 57 2.81 12.11 -4.14
N ALA A 58 2.91 12.21 -2.82
CA ALA A 58 4.19 12.37 -2.13
C ALA A 58 5.08 11.13 -2.32
N CYS A 59 4.52 9.93 -2.11
CA CYS A 59 5.25 8.67 -2.30
C CYS A 59 5.66 8.46 -3.76
N ALA A 60 4.78 8.77 -4.73
CA ALA A 60 5.11 8.67 -6.15
C ALA A 60 6.24 9.62 -6.55
N ARG A 61 6.20 10.88 -6.10
CA ARG A 61 7.27 11.87 -6.38
C ARG A 61 8.60 11.41 -5.83
N GLU A 62 8.64 10.95 -4.58
CA GLU A 62 9.88 10.45 -3.97
C GLU A 62 10.41 9.23 -4.74
N ALA A 63 9.55 8.27 -5.08
CA ALA A 63 9.96 7.07 -5.81
C ALA A 63 10.55 7.42 -7.18
N VAL A 64 9.87 8.29 -7.94
CA VAL A 64 10.31 8.74 -9.27
C VAL A 64 11.62 9.53 -9.20
N ALA A 65 11.78 10.41 -8.21
CA ALA A 65 13.02 11.15 -7.98
C ALA A 65 14.21 10.20 -7.70
N ASN A 66 13.94 9.00 -7.19
CA ASN A 66 14.92 7.95 -6.92
C ASN A 66 14.94 6.84 -7.99
N GLY A 67 14.50 7.16 -9.21
CA GLY A 67 14.67 6.32 -10.39
C GLY A 67 13.70 5.15 -10.51
N VAL A 68 12.59 5.15 -9.77
CA VAL A 68 11.49 4.20 -10.01
C VAL A 68 10.74 4.61 -11.29
N GLY A 69 10.88 3.81 -12.34
CA GLY A 69 10.29 4.10 -13.66
C GLY A 69 8.85 3.62 -13.84
N TRP A 70 8.28 2.91 -12.87
CA TRP A 70 6.93 2.34 -12.95
C TRP A 70 6.12 2.61 -11.69
N LEU A 71 4.90 3.10 -11.86
CA LEU A 71 3.91 3.28 -10.81
C LEU A 71 2.65 2.46 -11.14
N GLY A 72 2.02 1.92 -10.10
CA GLY A 72 0.81 1.10 -10.23
C GLY A 72 -0.36 1.64 -9.41
N CYS A 73 -1.47 1.92 -10.08
CA CYS A 73 -2.75 2.32 -9.49
C CYS A 73 -3.81 1.26 -9.71
N ALA A 74 -4.82 1.19 -8.85
CA ALA A 74 -5.96 0.33 -9.10
C ALA A 74 -6.87 0.98 -10.15
N MET A 75 -7.35 2.17 -9.86
CA MET A 75 -8.39 2.85 -10.63
C MET A 75 -7.80 3.93 -11.56
N PRO A 76 -8.43 4.22 -12.70
CA PRO A 76 -7.94 5.27 -13.60
C PRO A 76 -7.93 6.65 -12.94
N GLU A 77 -8.85 6.94 -12.01
CA GLU A 77 -8.91 8.22 -11.29
C GLU A 77 -7.64 8.46 -10.46
N GLU A 78 -7.10 7.41 -9.83
CA GLU A 78 -5.84 7.47 -9.08
C GLU A 78 -4.67 7.79 -10.02
N ALA A 79 -4.62 7.13 -11.18
CA ALA A 79 -3.57 7.35 -12.17
C ALA A 79 -3.63 8.75 -12.81
N LEU A 80 -4.84 9.22 -13.11
CA LEU A 80 -5.09 10.59 -13.59
C LEU A 80 -4.68 11.63 -12.53
N ALA A 81 -4.95 11.37 -11.24
CA ALA A 81 -4.51 12.26 -10.16
C ALA A 81 -2.98 12.38 -10.09
N LEU A 82 -2.23 11.30 -10.33
CA LEU A 82 -0.76 11.36 -10.41
C LEU A 82 -0.28 12.23 -11.58
N ARG A 83 -0.92 12.08 -12.75
CA ARG A 83 -0.61 12.92 -13.93
C ARG A 83 -0.94 14.38 -13.67
N ALA A 84 -2.10 14.67 -13.08
CA ALA A 84 -2.47 16.03 -12.66
C ALA A 84 -1.52 16.63 -11.63
N ALA A 85 -0.92 15.80 -10.77
CA ALA A 85 0.10 16.19 -9.81
C ALA A 85 1.51 16.37 -10.42
N GLY A 86 1.65 16.26 -11.75
CA GLY A 86 2.88 16.55 -12.47
C GLY A 86 3.86 15.38 -12.60
N ILE A 87 3.42 14.13 -12.34
CA ILE A 87 4.22 12.95 -12.69
C ILE A 87 4.16 12.75 -14.20
N ARG A 88 5.20 13.19 -14.92
CA ARG A 88 5.17 13.23 -16.38
C ARG A 88 5.55 11.89 -17.02
N PRO A 89 5.06 11.58 -18.24
CA PRO A 89 5.32 10.31 -18.91
C PRO A 89 6.79 9.91 -19.06
N GLU A 90 7.67 10.90 -19.26
CA GLU A 90 9.12 10.68 -19.40
C GLU A 90 9.80 10.30 -18.08
N GLN A 91 9.14 10.54 -16.94
CA GLN A 91 9.69 10.22 -15.62
C GLN A 91 9.27 8.82 -15.18
N ALA A 92 8.00 8.44 -15.41
CA ALA A 92 7.48 7.12 -15.08
C ALA A 92 6.25 6.73 -15.90
N ARG A 93 6.17 5.42 -16.17
CA ARG A 93 4.96 4.75 -16.64
C ARG A 93 3.98 4.57 -15.49
N VAL A 94 2.69 4.77 -15.76
CA VAL A 94 1.62 4.61 -14.78
C VAL A 94 0.63 3.58 -15.31
N LEU A 95 0.62 2.39 -14.70
CA LEU A 95 -0.34 1.34 -15.02
C LEU A 95 -1.56 1.44 -14.11
N CYS A 96 -2.76 1.37 -14.68
CA CYS A 96 -4.01 1.16 -13.94
C CYS A 96 -4.80 -0.03 -14.47
N TRP A 97 -5.44 -0.79 -13.58
CA TRP A 97 -5.92 -2.14 -13.91
C TRP A 97 -7.36 -2.49 -13.53
N LEU A 98 -8.04 -1.64 -12.79
CA LEU A 98 -9.42 -1.85 -12.37
C LEU A 98 -10.32 -0.90 -13.15
N TRP A 99 -10.75 -1.40 -14.31
CA TRP A 99 -11.63 -0.69 -15.24
C TRP A 99 -13.05 -1.25 -15.17
N THR A 100 -14.01 -0.37 -15.38
CA THR A 100 -15.43 -0.72 -15.56
C THR A 100 -15.93 -0.19 -16.90
N PRO A 101 -17.00 -0.77 -17.48
CA PRO A 101 -17.64 -0.24 -18.67
C PRO A 101 -17.97 1.25 -18.53
N GLY A 102 -17.71 2.02 -19.59
CA GLY A 102 -17.89 3.47 -19.60
C GLY A 102 -16.81 4.28 -18.86
N GLY A 103 -15.67 3.65 -18.53
CA GLY A 103 -14.54 4.32 -17.90
C GLY A 103 -13.94 5.48 -18.72
N PRO A 104 -13.03 6.27 -18.13
CA PRO A 104 -12.46 7.48 -18.75
C PRO A 104 -11.34 7.13 -19.76
N TRP A 105 -11.67 6.36 -20.80
CA TRP A 105 -10.71 5.85 -21.78
C TRP A 105 -9.97 6.98 -22.51
N ARG A 106 -10.68 8.05 -22.89
CA ARG A 106 -10.11 9.18 -23.64
C ARG A 106 -9.13 9.97 -22.79
N GLU A 107 -9.49 10.20 -21.54
CA GLU A 107 -8.67 10.89 -20.55
C GLU A 107 -7.40 10.09 -20.27
N ALA A 108 -7.52 8.77 -20.11
CA ALA A 108 -6.37 7.90 -19.89
C ALA A 108 -5.40 7.88 -21.09
N LEU A 109 -5.91 7.86 -22.32
CA LEU A 109 -5.09 7.97 -23.53
C LEU A 109 -4.35 9.31 -23.59
N ARG A 110 -5.06 10.43 -23.37
CA ARG A 110 -4.45 11.77 -23.36
C ARG A 110 -3.42 11.95 -22.25
N ALA A 111 -3.57 11.20 -21.15
CA ALA A 111 -2.68 11.24 -20.01
C ALA A 111 -1.51 10.22 -20.11
N ASP A 112 -1.37 9.53 -21.24
CA ASP A 112 -0.35 8.50 -21.50
C ASP A 112 -0.27 7.46 -20.36
N LEU A 113 -1.44 6.89 -20.03
CA LEU A 113 -1.55 5.80 -19.06
C LEU A 113 -1.38 4.45 -19.75
N ASP A 114 -0.70 3.52 -19.07
CA ASP A 114 -0.70 2.11 -19.44
C ASP A 114 -1.99 1.48 -18.86
N ILE A 115 -2.74 0.77 -19.70
CA ILE A 115 -4.09 0.28 -19.40
C ILE A 115 -4.07 -1.24 -19.30
N SER A 116 -4.52 -1.81 -18.18
CA SER A 116 -4.72 -3.26 -18.13
C SER A 116 -6.01 -3.67 -18.83
N VAL A 117 -5.92 -4.68 -19.68
CA VAL A 117 -7.07 -5.33 -20.33
C VAL A 117 -7.14 -6.77 -19.87
N SER A 118 -8.33 -7.20 -19.43
CA SER A 118 -8.57 -8.53 -18.87
C SER A 118 -9.71 -9.29 -19.58
N GLY A 119 -10.38 -8.65 -20.54
CA GLY A 119 -11.49 -9.25 -21.26
C GLY A 119 -11.80 -8.46 -22.53
N ARG A 120 -12.55 -9.09 -23.43
CA ARG A 120 -12.82 -8.56 -24.77
C ARG A 120 -13.57 -7.22 -24.75
N TRP A 121 -14.53 -7.07 -23.84
CA TRP A 121 -15.32 -5.85 -23.67
C TRP A 121 -14.45 -4.59 -23.52
N ALA A 122 -13.31 -4.69 -22.83
CA ALA A 122 -12.42 -3.55 -22.60
C ALA A 122 -11.70 -3.13 -23.89
N LEU A 123 -11.35 -4.08 -24.77
CA LEU A 123 -10.86 -3.74 -26.11
C LEU A 123 -11.96 -3.10 -26.96
N ASP A 124 -13.18 -3.63 -26.87
CA ASP A 124 -14.30 -3.13 -27.66
C ASP A 124 -14.69 -1.68 -27.28
N GLU A 125 -14.44 -1.23 -26.04
CA GLU A 125 -14.58 0.18 -25.63
C GLU A 125 -13.32 1.03 -25.88
N LEU A 126 -12.12 0.47 -25.66
CA LEU A 126 -10.87 1.19 -25.80
C LEU A 126 -10.56 1.56 -27.27
N LEU A 127 -10.80 0.65 -28.22
CA LEU A 127 -10.46 0.88 -29.62
C LEU A 127 -11.26 2.02 -30.26
N PRO A 128 -12.58 2.18 -30.02
CA PRO A 128 -13.28 3.41 -30.39
C PRO A 128 -12.66 4.68 -29.81
N ALA A 129 -12.27 4.69 -28.54
CA ALA A 129 -11.64 5.84 -27.91
C ALA A 129 -10.27 6.18 -28.53
N VAL A 130 -9.48 5.16 -28.89
CA VAL A 130 -8.24 5.31 -29.67
C VAL A 130 -8.52 5.99 -31.01
N ARG A 131 -9.51 5.48 -31.77
CA ARG A 131 -9.84 6.02 -33.09
C ARG A 131 -10.33 7.47 -33.02
N GLU A 132 -11.08 7.81 -31.98
CA GLU A 132 -11.57 9.18 -31.77
C GLU A 132 -10.46 10.15 -31.36
N THR A 133 -9.54 9.71 -30.49
CA THR A 133 -8.46 10.57 -29.99
C THR A 133 -7.26 10.62 -30.91
N GLY A 134 -7.09 9.63 -31.79
CA GLY A 134 -5.91 9.45 -32.64
C GLY A 134 -4.67 9.00 -31.86
N ILE A 135 -4.81 8.59 -30.59
CA ILE A 135 -3.70 8.21 -29.71
C ILE A 135 -3.70 6.67 -29.57
N PRO A 136 -2.66 5.96 -30.06
CA PRO A 136 -2.55 4.52 -29.85
C PRO A 136 -2.47 4.16 -28.36
N ALA A 137 -3.23 3.16 -27.94
CA ALA A 137 -3.24 2.73 -26.53
C ALA A 137 -1.99 1.91 -26.16
N ARG A 138 -1.48 2.08 -24.94
CA ARG A 138 -0.49 1.18 -24.35
C ARG A 138 -1.20 0.20 -23.41
N VAL A 139 -1.15 -1.09 -23.73
CA VAL A 139 -1.96 -2.11 -23.05
C VAL A 139 -1.10 -3.17 -22.35
N HIS A 140 -1.48 -3.48 -21.11
CA HIS A 140 -1.03 -4.68 -20.40
C HIS A 140 -2.13 -5.75 -20.43
N LEU A 141 -1.89 -6.89 -21.08
CA LEU A 141 -2.86 -8.00 -21.04
C LEU A 141 -2.71 -8.77 -19.74
N LYS A 142 -3.82 -8.99 -19.04
CA LYS A 142 -3.83 -9.72 -17.77
C LYS A 142 -4.37 -11.12 -17.95
N ALA A 143 -3.56 -12.13 -17.70
CA ALA A 143 -3.99 -13.52 -17.60
C ALA A 143 -4.47 -13.82 -16.18
N ASP A 144 -5.55 -14.59 -16.04
CA ASP A 144 -5.89 -15.24 -14.78
C ASP A 144 -5.24 -16.62 -14.74
N THR A 145 -4.24 -16.76 -13.87
CA THR A 145 -3.46 -18.00 -13.75
C THR A 145 -3.89 -18.86 -12.57
N GLY A 146 -4.97 -18.47 -11.85
CA GLY A 146 -5.49 -19.22 -10.71
C GLY A 146 -5.94 -18.35 -9.53
N LEU A 147 -5.94 -17.03 -9.66
CA LEU A 147 -6.47 -16.15 -8.60
C LEU A 147 -8.01 -16.10 -8.62
N GLY A 148 -8.63 -16.24 -9.79
CA GLY A 148 -10.09 -16.24 -9.92
C GLY A 148 -10.75 -14.89 -9.66
N ARG A 149 -10.02 -13.78 -9.83
CA ARG A 149 -10.50 -12.42 -9.51
C ARG A 149 -10.74 -11.55 -10.74
N ASN A 150 -9.67 -11.24 -11.46
CA ASN A 150 -9.68 -10.49 -12.70
C ASN A 150 -8.52 -11.01 -13.55
N GLY A 151 -8.58 -10.84 -14.85
CA GLY A 151 -7.70 -11.51 -15.81
C GLY A 151 -8.50 -12.45 -16.69
N CYS A 152 -7.97 -12.70 -17.88
CA CYS A 152 -8.60 -13.56 -18.87
C CYS A 152 -8.28 -15.03 -18.55
N GLN A 153 -9.30 -15.87 -18.54
CA GLN A 153 -9.15 -17.29 -18.24
C GLN A 153 -8.32 -18.00 -19.32
N PRO A 154 -7.62 -19.11 -18.98
CA PRO A 154 -6.75 -19.80 -19.94
C PRO A 154 -7.44 -20.23 -21.24
N HIS A 155 -8.74 -20.57 -21.20
CA HIS A 155 -9.50 -20.98 -22.38
C HIS A 155 -9.90 -19.80 -23.29
N ASP A 156 -10.05 -18.60 -22.73
CA ASP A 156 -10.37 -17.37 -23.47
C ASP A 156 -9.10 -16.62 -23.93
N TRP A 157 -7.95 -16.91 -23.30
CA TRP A 157 -6.69 -16.20 -23.51
C TRP A 157 -6.24 -16.16 -24.98
N PRO A 158 -6.29 -17.26 -25.77
CA PRO A 158 -5.93 -17.21 -27.18
C PRO A 158 -6.76 -16.22 -27.99
N GLU A 159 -8.06 -16.08 -27.70
CA GLU A 159 -8.94 -15.16 -28.41
C GLU A 159 -8.59 -13.70 -28.07
N LEU A 160 -8.41 -13.39 -26.79
CA LEU A 160 -8.05 -12.04 -26.34
C LEU A 160 -6.70 -11.61 -26.92
N VAL A 161 -5.71 -12.51 -26.89
CA VAL A 161 -4.38 -12.30 -27.49
C VAL A 161 -4.49 -12.04 -28.99
N ALA A 162 -5.25 -12.85 -29.72
CA ALA A 162 -5.44 -12.67 -31.15
C ALA A 162 -6.13 -11.34 -31.48
N ALA A 163 -7.12 -10.93 -30.68
CA ALA A 163 -7.79 -9.64 -30.82
C ALA A 163 -6.84 -8.46 -30.58
N ALA A 164 -6.05 -8.52 -29.51
CA ALA A 164 -5.04 -7.50 -29.21
C ALA A 164 -3.97 -7.41 -30.31
N ARG A 165 -3.49 -8.56 -30.82
CA ARG A 165 -2.50 -8.59 -31.90
C ARG A 165 -3.03 -7.97 -33.20
N ARG A 166 -4.29 -8.24 -33.57
CA ARG A 166 -4.90 -7.59 -34.75
C ARG A 166 -4.94 -6.07 -34.59
N ALA A 167 -5.39 -5.59 -33.43
CA ALA A 167 -5.40 -4.16 -33.14
C ALA A 167 -4.00 -3.52 -33.14
N GLU A 168 -2.97 -4.27 -32.70
CA GLU A 168 -1.58 -3.83 -32.78
C GLU A 168 -1.05 -3.77 -34.22
N ALA A 169 -1.42 -4.73 -35.07
CA ALA A 169 -1.09 -4.69 -36.50
C ALA A 169 -1.75 -3.52 -37.25
N GLU A 170 -2.91 -3.06 -36.78
CA GLU A 170 -3.60 -1.85 -37.27
C GLU A 170 -3.04 -0.55 -36.67
N GLY A 171 -2.06 -0.62 -35.75
CA GLY A 171 -1.48 0.55 -35.10
C GLY A 171 -2.38 1.22 -34.06
N LEU A 172 -3.47 0.57 -33.64
CA LEU A 172 -4.44 1.12 -32.68
C LEU A 172 -3.98 0.98 -31.23
N LEU A 173 -3.18 -0.04 -30.94
CA LEU A 173 -2.60 -0.22 -29.62
C LEU A 173 -1.22 -0.85 -29.73
N ARG A 174 -0.51 -0.89 -28.61
CA ARG A 174 0.67 -1.71 -28.42
C ARG A 174 0.49 -2.54 -27.17
N VAL A 175 0.71 -3.85 -27.25
CA VAL A 175 0.77 -4.70 -26.07
C VAL A 175 2.15 -4.55 -25.45
N VAL A 176 2.25 -3.70 -24.44
CA VAL A 176 3.51 -3.35 -23.78
C VAL A 176 3.78 -4.22 -22.56
N GLY A 177 2.76 -4.91 -22.03
CA GLY A 177 2.97 -5.84 -20.93
C GLY A 177 2.03 -7.05 -20.95
N ILE A 178 2.49 -8.13 -20.32
CA ILE A 178 1.66 -9.30 -20.01
C ILE A 178 1.86 -9.65 -18.55
N TRP A 179 0.78 -9.88 -17.81
CA TRP A 179 0.89 -10.04 -16.36
C TRP A 179 -0.19 -10.90 -15.73
N SER A 180 0.08 -11.33 -14.49
CA SER A 180 -0.87 -12.01 -13.61
C SER A 180 -0.58 -11.63 -12.15
N HIS A 181 -1.27 -12.24 -11.20
CA HIS A 181 -1.13 -12.00 -9.76
C HIS A 181 -1.29 -13.30 -8.96
N PHE A 182 -0.36 -13.56 -8.05
CA PHE A 182 -0.44 -14.71 -7.16
C PHE A 182 -1.61 -14.60 -6.16
N ALA A 183 -2.13 -15.76 -5.77
CA ALA A 183 -3.16 -15.92 -4.75
C ALA A 183 -2.57 -16.08 -3.34
N ALA A 184 -1.52 -16.89 -3.20
CA ALA A 184 -0.98 -17.31 -1.90
C ALA A 184 0.56 -17.22 -1.86
N ALA A 185 1.14 -16.19 -2.50
CA ALA A 185 2.61 -16.02 -2.48
C ALA A 185 3.14 -15.65 -1.09
N ASP A 186 2.27 -15.22 -0.19
CA ASP A 186 2.48 -14.99 1.24
C ASP A 186 2.38 -16.26 2.10
N GLU A 187 2.05 -17.40 1.50
CA GLU A 187 2.07 -18.72 2.16
C GLU A 187 3.19 -19.57 1.54
N PRO A 188 4.42 -19.55 2.12
CA PRO A 188 5.55 -20.28 1.55
C PRO A 188 5.25 -21.77 1.35
N GLY A 189 5.54 -22.28 0.15
CA GLY A 189 5.31 -23.66 -0.21
C GLY A 189 3.88 -23.99 -0.62
N HIS A 190 2.95 -23.04 -0.65
CA HIS A 190 1.59 -23.28 -1.11
C HIS A 190 1.59 -23.78 -2.57
N PRO A 191 0.93 -24.91 -2.90
CA PRO A 191 1.06 -25.56 -4.21
C PRO A 191 0.54 -24.70 -5.37
N SER A 192 -0.36 -23.74 -5.10
CA SER A 192 -0.83 -22.80 -6.12
C SER A 192 0.29 -21.92 -6.69
N ILE A 193 1.37 -21.66 -5.95
CA ILE A 193 2.48 -20.81 -6.42
C ILE A 193 3.09 -21.40 -7.69
N ARG A 194 3.46 -22.69 -7.65
CA ARG A 194 4.04 -23.38 -8.81
C ARG A 194 3.04 -23.44 -9.96
N ALA A 195 1.79 -23.83 -9.66
CA ALA A 195 0.73 -23.93 -10.67
C ALA A 195 0.46 -22.59 -11.38
N GLN A 196 0.41 -21.48 -10.65
CA GLN A 196 0.22 -20.14 -11.21
C GLN A 196 1.42 -19.68 -12.04
N LEU A 197 2.64 -20.03 -11.63
CA LEU A 197 3.85 -19.68 -12.39
C LEU A 197 3.92 -20.46 -13.72
N ASP A 198 3.59 -21.75 -13.70
CA ASP A 198 3.58 -22.57 -14.91
C ASP A 198 2.45 -22.13 -15.85
N SER A 199 1.25 -21.86 -15.33
CA SER A 199 0.15 -21.28 -16.10
C SER A 199 0.51 -19.91 -16.70
N TYR A 200 1.25 -19.07 -15.97
CA TYR A 200 1.72 -17.78 -16.49
C TYR A 200 2.71 -17.96 -17.66
N ARG A 201 3.65 -18.91 -17.56
CA ARG A 201 4.56 -19.25 -18.66
C ARG A 201 3.80 -19.71 -19.90
N THR A 202 2.82 -20.59 -19.75
CA THR A 202 1.95 -20.99 -20.86
C THR A 202 1.21 -19.80 -21.49
N ALA A 203 0.70 -18.86 -20.69
CA ALA A 203 0.07 -17.66 -21.21
C ALA A 203 1.05 -16.78 -22.01
N LEU A 204 2.31 -16.68 -21.58
CA LEU A 204 3.37 -16.00 -22.33
C LEU A 204 3.68 -16.71 -23.65
N ASP A 205 3.80 -18.04 -23.65
CA ASP A 205 4.06 -18.83 -24.87
C ASP A 205 2.96 -18.61 -25.93
N VAL A 206 1.68 -18.59 -25.51
CA VAL A 206 0.55 -18.31 -26.40
C VAL A 206 0.64 -16.91 -27.01
N ALA A 207 0.98 -15.91 -26.20
CA ALA A 207 1.14 -14.54 -26.67
C ALA A 207 2.33 -14.37 -27.63
N GLU A 208 3.45 -15.03 -27.33
CA GLU A 208 4.64 -15.00 -28.18
C GLU A 208 4.39 -15.68 -29.52
N ALA A 209 3.70 -16.84 -29.53
CA ALA A 209 3.30 -17.56 -30.73
C ALA A 209 2.34 -16.75 -31.61
N ALA A 210 1.49 -15.90 -31.01
CA ALA A 210 0.64 -14.96 -31.74
C ALA A 210 1.41 -13.73 -32.28
N GLY A 211 2.70 -13.59 -31.97
CA GLY A 211 3.55 -12.51 -32.45
C GLY A 211 3.59 -11.26 -31.57
N LEU A 212 3.02 -11.31 -30.35
CA LEU A 212 3.16 -10.21 -29.39
C LEU A 212 4.58 -10.19 -28.82
N ARG A 213 5.11 -8.98 -28.58
CA ARG A 213 6.46 -8.76 -28.04
C ARG A 213 6.39 -7.69 -26.93
N PRO A 214 5.91 -8.05 -25.72
CA PRO A 214 5.73 -7.09 -24.63
C PRO A 214 7.06 -6.51 -24.18
N GLU A 215 7.04 -5.25 -23.74
CA GLU A 215 8.19 -4.57 -23.11
C GLU A 215 8.48 -5.16 -21.72
N VAL A 216 7.43 -5.58 -20.99
CA VAL A 216 7.55 -6.14 -19.63
C VAL A 216 6.64 -7.35 -19.39
N ARG A 217 7.20 -8.37 -18.73
CA ARG A 217 6.48 -9.51 -18.13
C ARG A 217 6.55 -9.36 -16.62
N HIS A 218 5.41 -9.46 -15.94
CA HIS A 218 5.37 -9.31 -14.48
C HIS A 218 4.32 -10.16 -13.79
N LEU A 219 4.75 -10.86 -12.72
CA LEU A 219 3.90 -11.72 -11.91
C LEU A 219 4.03 -11.39 -10.41
N ALA A 220 5.27 -11.22 -9.94
CA ALA A 220 5.60 -11.01 -8.53
C ALA A 220 4.89 -9.79 -7.92
N ASN A 221 4.16 -10.04 -6.82
CA ASN A 221 3.75 -9.04 -5.83
C ASN A 221 4.79 -8.94 -4.70
N SER A 222 4.55 -8.15 -3.65
CA SER A 222 5.50 -8.00 -2.52
C SER A 222 6.03 -9.33 -1.95
N PRO A 223 5.20 -10.31 -1.52
CA PRO A 223 5.73 -11.55 -0.95
C PRO A 223 6.51 -12.39 -1.98
N ALA A 224 6.03 -12.50 -3.22
CA ALA A 224 6.76 -13.19 -4.28
C ALA A 224 8.10 -12.51 -4.63
N THR A 225 8.17 -11.18 -4.55
CA THR A 225 9.42 -10.43 -4.75
C THR A 225 10.45 -10.80 -3.70
N LEU A 226 10.01 -10.96 -2.45
CA LEU A 226 10.90 -11.29 -1.33
C LEU A 226 11.33 -12.77 -1.31
N LEU A 227 10.44 -13.68 -1.71
CA LEU A 227 10.60 -15.12 -1.47
C LEU A 227 10.81 -15.96 -2.74
N LEU A 228 10.44 -15.48 -3.92
CA LEU A 228 10.34 -16.27 -5.16
C LEU A 228 11.10 -15.64 -6.34
N PRO A 229 12.45 -15.69 -6.37
CA PRO A 229 13.25 -15.08 -7.43
C PRO A 229 12.88 -15.52 -8.85
N GLU A 230 12.41 -16.75 -9.03
CA GLU A 230 11.99 -17.26 -10.34
C GLU A 230 10.74 -16.58 -10.91
N SER A 231 10.07 -15.73 -10.13
CA SER A 231 8.85 -15.00 -10.50
C SER A 231 9.07 -13.52 -10.82
N HIS A 232 10.32 -13.06 -10.80
CA HIS A 232 10.68 -11.64 -10.98
C HIS A 232 10.44 -11.14 -12.41
N PHE A 233 10.74 -11.97 -13.42
CA PHE A 233 10.64 -11.61 -14.84
C PHE A 233 11.28 -10.23 -15.12
N ASP A 234 10.63 -9.35 -15.89
CA ASP A 234 11.18 -8.04 -16.27
C ASP A 234 10.79 -6.93 -15.28
N LEU A 235 9.71 -7.12 -14.53
CA LEU A 235 9.16 -6.13 -13.61
C LEU A 235 8.52 -6.81 -12.39
N VAL A 236 8.89 -6.38 -11.18
CA VAL A 236 8.21 -6.77 -9.93
C VAL A 236 7.26 -5.67 -9.46
N ARG A 237 6.16 -6.02 -8.80
CA ARG A 237 5.17 -5.05 -8.29
C ARG A 237 5.15 -5.04 -6.78
N THR A 238 5.80 -4.05 -6.18
CA THR A 238 5.91 -3.93 -4.73
C THR A 238 4.94 -2.87 -4.23
N GLY A 239 4.04 -3.29 -3.33
CA GLY A 239 3.16 -2.40 -2.58
C GLY A 239 3.63 -2.37 -1.14
N LEU A 240 3.02 -3.22 -0.30
CA LEU A 240 3.27 -3.25 1.14
C LEU A 240 4.76 -3.26 1.55
N ALA A 241 5.60 -4.06 0.89
CA ALA A 241 7.03 -4.13 1.21
C ALA A 241 7.75 -2.79 0.97
N ALA A 242 7.36 -2.02 -0.05
CA ALA A 242 7.95 -0.70 -0.28
C ALA A 242 7.60 0.30 0.84
N TYR A 243 6.44 0.12 1.48
CA TYR A 243 6.04 0.88 2.67
C TYR A 243 6.60 0.31 3.99
N GLY A 244 7.51 -0.67 3.89
CA GLY A 244 8.30 -1.12 5.02
C GLY A 244 7.63 -2.13 5.92
N LEU A 245 6.58 -2.79 5.45
CA LEU A 245 5.84 -3.79 6.22
C LEU A 245 6.03 -5.17 5.58
N SER A 246 6.16 -6.19 6.42
CA SER A 246 6.33 -7.57 5.97
C SER A 246 5.00 -8.09 5.41
N PRO A 247 4.95 -8.60 4.17
CA PRO A 247 3.78 -9.30 3.66
C PRO A 247 3.68 -10.75 4.16
N VAL A 248 4.67 -11.21 4.92
CA VAL A 248 4.81 -12.58 5.43
C VAL A 248 5.29 -12.55 6.88
N PRO A 249 4.50 -11.98 7.81
CA PRO A 249 4.93 -11.74 9.20
C PRO A 249 5.35 -13.03 9.94
N GLU A 250 4.80 -14.19 9.55
CA GLU A 250 5.18 -15.50 10.10
C GLU A 250 6.55 -16.01 9.61
N VAL A 251 7.06 -15.46 8.52
CA VAL A 251 8.38 -15.82 7.92
C VAL A 251 9.47 -14.89 8.42
N GLY A 252 9.18 -13.60 8.53
CA GLY A 252 10.16 -12.60 8.92
C GLY A 252 9.53 -11.23 9.18
N SER A 253 10.18 -10.49 10.07
CA SER A 253 9.90 -9.09 10.34
C SER A 253 10.36 -8.20 9.16
N PRO A 254 9.93 -6.92 9.10
CA PRO A 254 10.48 -5.99 8.13
C PRO A 254 12.02 -5.94 8.12
N ALA A 255 12.66 -5.95 9.29
CA ALA A 255 14.10 -5.85 9.43
C ALA A 255 14.85 -7.03 8.77
N ASP A 256 14.28 -8.25 8.84
CA ASP A 256 14.85 -9.45 8.20
C ASP A 256 14.91 -9.32 6.67
N PHE A 257 14.08 -8.45 6.09
CA PHE A 257 14.06 -8.14 4.67
C PHE A 257 14.79 -6.83 4.32
N GLY A 258 15.44 -6.18 5.29
CA GLY A 258 16.06 -4.87 5.11
C GLY A 258 15.04 -3.73 4.93
N LEU A 259 13.82 -3.93 5.42
CA LEU A 259 12.70 -2.98 5.31
C LEU A 259 12.47 -2.23 6.62
N ARG A 260 12.05 -0.98 6.50
CA ARG A 260 11.76 -0.07 7.61
C ARG A 260 10.36 0.53 7.44
N PRO A 261 9.42 0.35 8.39
CA PRO A 261 8.08 0.93 8.30
C PRO A 261 8.11 2.43 8.02
N VAL A 262 7.29 2.87 7.07
CA VAL A 262 7.26 4.26 6.58
C VAL A 262 6.33 5.15 7.40
N MET A 263 5.21 4.60 7.90
CA MET A 263 4.20 5.34 8.65
C MET A 263 4.36 5.14 10.16
N ALA A 264 4.30 6.25 10.90
CA ALA A 264 4.05 6.25 12.34
C ALA A 264 2.77 7.03 12.65
N LEU A 265 1.86 6.43 13.42
CA LEU A 265 0.60 7.05 13.85
C LEU A 265 0.70 7.42 15.33
N SER A 266 0.49 8.71 15.61
CA SER A 266 0.56 9.25 16.96
C SER A 266 -0.62 10.17 17.26
N ALA A 267 -0.97 10.29 18.54
CA ALA A 267 -2.01 11.17 19.05
C ALA A 267 -1.58 11.83 20.36
N ARG A 268 -2.41 12.72 20.91
CA ARG A 268 -2.21 13.29 22.25
C ARG A 268 -3.31 12.86 23.20
N LEU A 269 -2.98 12.62 24.47
CA LEU A 269 -4.00 12.43 25.49
C LEU A 269 -4.88 13.69 25.61
N ALA A 270 -6.17 13.55 25.35
CA ALA A 270 -7.14 14.64 25.44
C ALA A 270 -7.62 14.87 26.88
N LEU A 271 -7.60 13.82 27.71
CA LEU A 271 -7.99 13.87 29.11
C LEU A 271 -7.25 12.78 29.89
N VAL A 272 -6.87 13.11 31.12
CA VAL A 272 -6.36 12.16 32.12
C VAL A 272 -7.19 12.34 33.39
N LYS A 273 -7.82 11.26 33.88
CA LYS A 273 -8.72 11.35 35.04
C LYS A 273 -8.60 10.13 35.95
N HIS A 274 -8.77 10.35 37.25
CA HIS A 274 -8.87 9.28 38.24
C HIS A 274 -10.30 8.74 38.28
N VAL A 275 -10.43 7.42 38.47
CA VAL A 275 -11.72 6.72 38.61
C VAL A 275 -11.64 5.69 39.75
N PRO A 276 -12.77 5.40 40.43
CA PRO A 276 -12.81 4.36 41.45
C PRO A 276 -12.69 2.96 40.83
N GLY A 277 -12.41 1.95 41.66
CA GLY A 277 -12.55 0.55 41.26
C GLY A 277 -14.00 0.18 40.92
N GLY A 278 -14.19 -0.81 40.04
CA GLY A 278 -15.52 -1.20 39.57
C GLY A 278 -16.15 -0.23 38.57
N HIS A 279 -15.41 0.75 38.04
CA HIS A 279 -15.93 1.70 37.06
C HIS A 279 -15.97 1.08 35.65
N GLY A 280 -17.16 1.03 35.04
CA GLY A 280 -17.33 0.59 33.66
C GLY A 280 -16.78 1.62 32.67
N VAL A 281 -16.06 1.16 31.64
CA VAL A 281 -15.40 2.03 30.66
C VAL A 281 -15.95 1.78 29.25
N SER A 282 -16.29 2.88 28.56
CA SER A 282 -16.80 2.91 27.18
C SER A 282 -18.14 2.15 26.98
N TYR A 283 -18.62 2.08 25.75
CA TYR A 283 -19.93 1.52 25.42
C TYR A 283 -20.08 0.08 25.90
N GLY A 284 -21.18 -0.20 26.59
CA GLY A 284 -21.52 -1.54 27.08
C GLY A 284 -20.68 -2.04 28.26
N HIS A 285 -19.76 -1.22 28.78
CA HIS A 285 -18.93 -1.54 29.96
C HIS A 285 -18.21 -2.89 29.86
N HIS A 286 -17.70 -3.23 28.67
CA HIS A 286 -16.92 -4.46 28.43
C HIS A 286 -15.57 -4.47 29.16
N TYR A 287 -15.14 -3.30 29.66
CA TYR A 287 -14.02 -3.15 30.57
C TYR A 287 -14.52 -2.54 31.87
N THR A 288 -14.07 -3.10 32.99
CA THR A 288 -14.34 -2.59 34.33
C THR A 288 -13.01 -2.50 35.08
N THR A 289 -12.72 -1.34 35.66
CA THR A 289 -11.45 -1.10 36.35
C THR A 289 -11.28 -2.05 37.55
N PRO A 290 -10.17 -2.79 37.68
CA PRO A 290 -9.98 -3.79 38.75
C PRO A 290 -9.79 -3.16 40.15
N GLY A 291 -9.42 -1.88 40.20
CA GLY A 291 -9.25 -1.07 41.41
C GLY A 291 -9.24 0.41 41.04
N PRO A 292 -9.04 1.32 42.01
CA PRO A 292 -8.82 2.74 41.72
C PRO A 292 -7.65 2.91 40.74
N THR A 293 -7.86 3.66 39.67
CA THR A 293 -6.86 3.84 38.61
C THR A 293 -7.03 5.19 37.90
N THR A 294 -6.16 5.43 36.93
CA THR A 294 -6.17 6.61 36.05
C THR A 294 -6.51 6.18 34.63
N LEU A 295 -7.47 6.84 34.00
CA LEU A 295 -7.84 6.62 32.60
C LEU A 295 -7.32 7.75 31.72
N GLY A 296 -6.76 7.39 30.58
CA GLY A 296 -6.35 8.31 29.51
C GLY A 296 -7.31 8.24 28.31
N LEU A 297 -7.77 9.40 27.83
CA LEU A 297 -8.61 9.49 26.64
C LEU A 297 -7.76 9.80 25.40
N VAL A 298 -7.80 8.91 24.41
CA VAL A 298 -7.09 9.06 23.13
C VAL A 298 -8.10 9.51 22.06
N PRO A 299 -7.95 10.70 21.46
CA PRO A 299 -8.95 11.34 20.60
C PRO A 299 -8.87 10.91 19.13
N VAL A 300 -8.70 9.61 18.91
CA VAL A 300 -8.87 8.96 17.60
C VAL A 300 -9.71 7.70 17.73
N GLY A 301 -10.59 7.44 16.76
CA GLY A 301 -11.47 6.28 16.78
C GLY A 301 -11.65 5.63 15.41
N TYR A 302 -12.70 4.83 15.25
CA TYR A 302 -12.93 4.11 14.00
C TYR A 302 -13.27 5.01 12.80
N GLY A 303 -13.71 6.25 13.03
CA GLY A 303 -13.86 7.29 12.01
C GLY A 303 -12.52 7.86 11.53
N ASP A 304 -11.45 7.68 12.30
CA ASP A 304 -10.08 8.06 11.94
C ASP A 304 -9.26 6.87 11.38
N GLY A 305 -9.84 5.66 11.42
CA GLY A 305 -9.21 4.43 10.93
C GLY A 305 -8.84 3.40 12.00
N ILE A 306 -9.07 3.69 13.29
CA ILE A 306 -8.76 2.74 14.37
C ILE A 306 -9.75 1.57 14.35
N PRO A 307 -9.32 0.31 14.15
CA PRO A 307 -10.24 -0.79 13.96
C PRO A 307 -11.05 -1.06 15.22
N ARG A 308 -12.38 -0.98 15.12
CA ARG A 308 -13.28 -1.28 16.24
C ARG A 308 -13.11 -2.73 16.75
N HIS A 309 -12.67 -3.64 15.88
CA HIS A 309 -12.38 -5.03 16.21
C HIS A 309 -11.21 -5.18 17.20
N ALA A 310 -10.33 -4.17 17.35
CA ALA A 310 -9.28 -4.13 18.36
C ALA A 310 -9.77 -3.60 19.74
N SER A 311 -11.08 -3.57 19.98
CA SER A 311 -11.63 -3.20 21.28
C SER A 311 -11.16 -4.18 22.37
N GLY A 312 -10.50 -3.68 23.42
CA GLY A 312 -9.95 -4.51 24.50
C GLY A 312 -8.51 -4.99 24.29
N SER A 313 -7.98 -4.91 23.06
CA SER A 313 -6.69 -5.52 22.69
C SER A 313 -5.74 -4.58 21.95
N GLY A 314 -6.25 -3.50 21.34
CA GLY A 314 -5.45 -2.57 20.55
C GLY A 314 -4.29 -1.97 21.35
N PRO A 315 -3.02 -2.19 20.95
CA PRO A 315 -1.88 -1.76 21.73
C PRO A 315 -1.54 -0.30 21.44
N VAL A 316 -1.14 0.45 22.47
CA VAL A 316 -0.53 1.78 22.34
C VAL A 316 0.63 1.91 23.32
N GLN A 317 1.54 2.86 23.09
CA GLN A 317 2.52 3.28 24.07
C GLN A 317 2.14 4.67 24.63
N VAL A 318 2.14 4.81 25.95
CA VAL A 318 1.95 6.09 26.65
C VAL A 318 3.02 6.21 27.73
N ALA A 319 3.77 7.32 27.75
CA ALA A 319 4.88 7.53 28.69
C ALA A 319 5.85 6.34 28.76
N GLY A 320 6.21 5.78 27.61
CA GLY A 320 7.13 4.64 27.47
C GLY A 320 6.57 3.28 27.87
N LYS A 321 5.30 3.17 28.26
CA LYS A 321 4.67 1.90 28.68
C LYS A 321 3.60 1.46 27.70
N TRP A 322 3.59 0.17 27.35
CA TRP A 322 2.53 -0.43 26.55
C TRP A 322 1.23 -0.51 27.35
N ARG A 323 0.14 -0.10 26.72
CA ARG A 323 -1.23 -0.16 27.21
C ARG A 323 -2.11 -0.80 26.15
N ALA A 324 -3.27 -1.29 26.56
CA ALA A 324 -4.32 -1.75 25.66
C ALA A 324 -5.53 -0.82 25.73
N VAL A 325 -6.32 -0.80 24.65
CA VAL A 325 -7.64 -0.17 24.64
C VAL A 325 -8.49 -0.74 25.80
N ALA A 326 -8.93 0.12 26.71
CA ALA A 326 -9.84 -0.22 27.80
C ALA A 326 -11.30 -0.09 27.34
N GLY A 327 -11.91 -1.21 26.97
CA GLY A 327 -13.30 -1.28 26.52
C GLY A 327 -13.44 -1.12 25.01
N ARG A 328 -14.54 -0.49 24.56
CA ARG A 328 -14.82 -0.32 23.12
C ARG A 328 -14.13 0.90 22.53
N VAL A 329 -13.60 0.74 21.32
CA VAL A 329 -13.24 1.87 20.43
C VAL A 329 -14.52 2.55 19.95
N ALA A 330 -14.63 3.87 20.15
CA ALA A 330 -15.73 4.70 19.66
C ALA A 330 -15.39 5.33 18.30
N MET A 331 -16.30 6.15 17.75
CA MET A 331 -16.12 6.77 16.43
C MET A 331 -14.89 7.66 16.38
N ASP A 332 -14.69 8.50 17.40
CA ASP A 332 -13.67 9.55 17.38
C ASP A 332 -12.67 9.43 18.54
N GLN A 333 -12.77 8.39 19.37
CA GLN A 333 -11.92 8.23 20.56
C GLN A 333 -11.92 6.80 21.13
N PHE A 334 -10.93 6.49 21.94
CA PHE A 334 -10.94 5.35 22.86
C PHE A 334 -10.25 5.70 24.18
N VAL A 335 -10.38 4.82 25.16
CA VAL A 335 -9.79 5.00 26.50
C VAL A 335 -8.70 3.96 26.71
N VAL A 336 -7.67 4.31 27.47
CA VAL A 336 -6.66 3.38 28.00
C VAL A 336 -6.64 3.47 29.52
N ASP A 337 -6.42 2.34 30.18
CA ASP A 337 -6.11 2.32 31.61
C ASP A 337 -4.60 2.53 31.79
N LEU A 338 -4.23 3.60 32.51
CA LEU A 338 -2.85 4.00 32.77
C LEU A 338 -2.28 3.32 34.03
N GLY A 339 -3.07 2.49 34.72
CA GLY A 339 -2.63 1.68 35.85
C GLY A 339 -2.14 2.53 37.03
N GLY A 340 -2.75 3.69 37.26
CA GLY A 340 -2.37 4.66 38.29
C GLY A 340 -1.29 5.67 37.87
N ASP A 341 -0.63 5.50 36.73
CA ASP A 341 0.27 6.52 36.20
C ASP A 341 -0.52 7.80 35.81
N THR A 342 0.13 8.96 35.94
CA THR A 342 -0.49 10.29 35.75
C THR A 342 0.28 11.15 34.72
N PRO A 343 0.41 10.69 33.46
CA PRO A 343 0.96 11.53 32.39
C PRO A 343 0.15 12.82 32.23
N ALA A 344 0.80 13.86 31.67
CA ALA A 344 0.14 15.13 31.42
C ALA A 344 -0.93 15.00 30.32
N ILE A 345 -1.95 15.87 30.38
CA ILE A 345 -2.79 16.12 29.20
C ILE A 345 -1.89 16.65 28.09
N GLY A 346 -2.09 16.17 26.86
CA GLY A 346 -1.23 16.49 25.73
C GLY A 346 -0.04 15.54 25.53
N GLU A 347 0.22 14.64 26.49
CA GLU A 347 1.25 13.59 26.37
C GLU A 347 1.04 12.78 25.10
N GLU A 348 2.15 12.46 24.43
CA GLU A 348 2.14 11.71 23.20
C GLU A 348 1.71 10.25 23.44
N VAL A 349 0.83 9.78 22.57
CA VAL A 349 0.39 8.40 22.49
C VAL A 349 0.86 7.85 21.16
N LEU A 350 1.73 6.84 21.19
CA LEU A 350 2.18 6.16 19.98
C LEU A 350 1.25 4.98 19.73
N LEU A 351 0.49 5.04 18.63
CA LEU A 351 -0.41 3.96 18.27
C LEU A 351 0.38 2.87 17.56
N PHE A 352 1.10 3.22 16.51
CA PHE A 352 2.08 2.35 15.90
C PHE A 352 3.18 3.12 15.18
N GLY A 353 4.32 2.47 14.95
CA GLY A 353 5.45 3.06 14.21
C GLY A 353 6.43 2.02 13.69
N ASN A 354 7.71 2.39 13.66
CA ASN A 354 8.79 1.56 13.15
C ASN A 354 9.43 0.67 14.23
N GLY A 355 9.04 0.84 15.50
CA GLY A 355 9.48 0.05 16.65
C GLY A 355 10.77 0.56 17.31
N GLU A 356 11.41 1.62 16.80
CA GLU A 356 12.67 2.12 17.36
C GLU A 356 12.52 2.75 18.75
N ARG A 357 11.32 3.24 19.10
CA ARG A 357 10.99 3.75 20.45
C ARG A 357 10.33 2.67 21.31
N GLY A 358 10.35 1.42 20.84
CA GLY A 358 9.65 0.29 21.45
C GLY A 358 8.13 0.46 21.40
N GLU A 359 7.60 1.25 20.48
CA GLU A 359 6.15 1.41 20.26
C GLU A 359 5.57 0.20 19.50
N PRO A 360 4.24 0.00 19.52
CA PRO A 360 3.61 -1.05 18.73
C PRO A 360 3.84 -0.85 17.22
N THR A 361 3.69 -1.93 16.46
CA THR A 361 3.76 -1.89 15.00
C THR A 361 2.37 -1.99 14.38
N ALA A 362 2.28 -1.72 13.07
CA ALA A 362 1.04 -1.98 12.33
C ALA A 362 0.65 -3.47 12.36
N GLU A 363 1.63 -4.37 12.51
CA GLU A 363 1.40 -5.81 12.67
C GLU A 363 0.80 -6.14 14.04
N ASP A 364 1.24 -5.48 15.11
CA ASP A 364 0.63 -5.68 16.44
C ASP A 364 -0.85 -5.26 16.46
N TRP A 365 -1.18 -4.17 15.75
CA TRP A 365 -2.57 -3.78 15.52
C TRP A 365 -3.34 -4.76 14.64
N ALA A 366 -2.70 -5.32 13.62
CA ALA A 366 -3.30 -6.32 12.74
C ALA A 366 -3.71 -7.55 13.55
N ARG A 367 -2.80 -8.09 14.38
CA ARG A 367 -3.08 -9.20 15.29
C ARG A 367 -4.21 -8.86 16.27
N ALA A 368 -4.16 -7.68 16.90
CA ALA A 368 -5.17 -7.25 17.86
C ALA A 368 -6.58 -7.13 17.24
N ALA A 369 -6.67 -6.79 15.95
CA ALA A 369 -7.92 -6.65 15.20
C ALA A 369 -8.35 -7.92 14.45
N GLY A 370 -7.52 -8.97 14.41
CA GLY A 370 -7.77 -10.18 13.62
C GLY A 370 -7.72 -9.94 12.12
N THR A 371 -6.77 -9.14 11.65
CA THR A 371 -6.59 -8.77 10.25
C THR A 371 -5.10 -8.74 9.87
N ILE A 372 -4.76 -8.11 8.75
CA ILE A 372 -3.42 -7.95 8.19
C ILE A 372 -2.98 -6.48 8.22
N SER A 373 -1.67 -6.24 8.32
CA SER A 373 -1.08 -4.89 8.35
C SER A 373 -1.43 -4.03 7.13
N TYR A 374 -1.73 -4.65 5.97
CA TYR A 374 -2.31 -3.99 4.81
C TYR A 374 -3.54 -3.15 5.16
N GLU A 375 -4.50 -3.73 5.89
CA GLU A 375 -5.75 -3.06 6.23
C GLU A 375 -5.51 -1.93 7.23
N ILE A 376 -4.60 -2.15 8.20
CA ILE A 376 -4.27 -1.18 9.25
C ILE A 376 -3.80 0.15 8.66
N VAL A 377 -2.77 0.12 7.81
CA VAL A 377 -2.22 1.37 7.24
C VAL A 377 -3.13 1.99 6.18
N THR A 378 -3.82 1.17 5.39
CA THR A 378 -4.70 1.67 4.31
C THR A 378 -5.92 2.39 4.84
N ARG A 379 -6.42 2.01 6.03
CA ARG A 379 -7.65 2.57 6.59
C ARG A 379 -7.49 3.83 7.42
N ILE A 380 -6.27 4.36 7.57
CA ILE A 380 -6.09 5.65 8.24
C ILE A 380 -6.84 6.72 7.45
N GLY A 381 -7.87 7.30 8.06
CA GLY A 381 -8.83 8.16 7.38
C GLY A 381 -8.28 9.56 7.10
N GLY A 382 -8.92 10.31 6.19
CA GLY A 382 -8.50 11.67 5.83
C GLY A 382 -8.57 12.71 6.96
N ARG A 383 -9.22 12.40 8.10
CA ARG A 383 -9.24 13.22 9.32
C ARG A 383 -7.92 13.22 10.08
N VAL A 384 -7.04 12.26 9.78
CA VAL A 384 -5.68 12.20 10.32
C VAL A 384 -4.74 12.87 9.30
N PRO A 385 -4.19 14.07 9.60
CA PRO A 385 -3.26 14.73 8.71
C PRO A 385 -2.00 13.87 8.50
N ARG A 386 -1.44 13.92 7.29
CA ARG A 386 -0.14 13.31 6.98
C ARG A 386 0.93 14.37 7.07
N ARG A 387 2.04 14.05 7.72
CA ARG A 387 3.26 14.87 7.71
C ARG A 387 4.39 14.11 7.05
N TYR A 388 4.95 14.67 5.98
CA TYR A 388 6.05 14.06 5.24
C TYR A 388 7.40 14.52 5.77
N VAL A 389 8.31 13.59 6.00
CA VAL A 389 9.69 13.85 6.46
C VAL A 389 10.71 13.11 5.60
N GLY A 390 11.97 13.55 5.60
CA GLY A 390 13.07 12.84 4.93
C GLY A 390 13.02 12.82 3.39
N GLY A 391 12.13 13.63 2.78
CA GLY A 391 11.96 13.71 1.33
C GLY A 391 13.11 14.42 0.63
N SER A 392 13.39 14.02 -0.62
CA SER A 392 14.47 14.58 -1.44
C SER A 392 14.29 16.06 -1.80
N GLY A 393 13.11 16.63 -1.53
CA GLY A 393 12.77 18.04 -1.72
C GLY A 393 12.47 18.80 -0.42
N ALA A 394 12.96 18.34 0.73
CA ALA A 394 12.75 18.99 2.02
C ALA A 394 13.56 20.30 2.19
N GLU A 395 13.39 21.23 1.25
CA GLU A 395 13.27 22.66 1.57
C GLU A 395 11.78 23.02 1.42
N GLY A 396 11.04 22.91 2.52
CA GLY A 396 9.75 23.59 2.77
C GLY A 396 8.61 23.43 1.76
N LEU A 397 7.75 22.43 1.94
CA LEU A 397 6.35 22.50 1.52
C LEU A 397 5.46 21.85 2.59
N SER A 398 4.88 22.67 3.47
CA SER A 398 3.67 22.32 4.21
C SER A 398 2.47 22.42 3.27
N ALA A 399 1.66 21.37 3.18
CA ALA A 399 0.32 21.42 2.61
C ALA A 399 -0.66 20.88 3.64
#